data_AF-A0A7J3R9V8-F1
#
_entry.id   AF-A0A7J3R9V8-F1
#
_cell.length_a   1.000
_cell.length_b   1.000
_cell.length_c   1.000
_cell.angle_alpha   90.00
_cell.angle_beta   90.00
_cell.angle_gamma   90.00
#
_symmetry.space_group_name_H-M   'P 1'
#
loop_
_entity.id
_entity.type
_entity.pdbx_description
1 polymer ?
#
loop_
_entity_poly.entity_id
_entity_poly.type
_entity_poly.pdbx_seq_one_letter_code
_entity_poly.pdbx_strand_id
1 'polypeptide(L)'
;MNIMKAFIFREKAEQGGFVVQESKETKISKKILFIFFGLMIAILVVNGLQISQLLKYLLMFSFAIAVVLLVVFKFHKESAKEWLHETWNFSKMLLPLLFIGVFIAGFIMPLLPQELIERLVGQNNLIGNLIASIFGAFMYFSTLTEIPILQALIAKGMASGPALALLLSGPSLSLASMLVIRKVLGTKKTAVYVSLVIIYSTIAGLIFGMI
;
A
#
# COMPACT_ATOMS: atom_id res chain seq x y z
N MET A 1 -18.69 -21.45 26.42
CA MET A 1 -18.46 -21.50 24.96
C MET A 1 -18.33 -22.98 24.58
N ASN A 2 -19.38 -23.57 24.00
CA ASN A 2 -19.53 -25.04 23.95
C ASN A 2 -18.58 -25.74 22.97
N ILE A 3 -18.17 -26.95 23.35
CA ILE A 3 -17.23 -27.86 22.67
C ILE A 3 -17.63 -28.14 21.20
N MET A 4 -18.93 -28.09 20.89
CA MET A 4 -19.46 -28.23 19.54
C MET A 4 -19.05 -27.08 18.60
N LYS A 5 -18.88 -25.85 19.13
CA LYS A 5 -18.32 -24.73 18.34
C LYS A 5 -16.84 -24.94 18.07
N ALA A 6 -16.10 -25.52 19.02
CA ALA A 6 -14.67 -25.83 18.83
C ALA A 6 -14.46 -26.89 17.75
N PHE A 7 -15.36 -27.88 17.64
CA PHE A 7 -15.27 -28.93 16.61
C PHE A 7 -15.59 -28.39 15.20
N ILE A 8 -16.64 -27.58 15.05
CA ILE A 8 -17.05 -26.97 13.77
C ILE A 8 -16.00 -25.95 13.27
N PHE A 9 -15.31 -25.24 14.17
CA PHE A 9 -14.21 -24.34 13.78
C PHE A 9 -12.92 -25.08 13.39
N ARG A 10 -12.72 -26.32 13.86
CA ARG A 10 -11.54 -27.14 13.55
C ARG A 10 -11.59 -27.75 12.14
N GLU A 11 -12.75 -28.25 11.73
CA GLU A 11 -12.91 -28.92 10.42
C GLU A 11 -12.82 -27.93 9.23
N LYS A 12 -13.25 -26.68 9.42
CA LYS A 12 -13.21 -25.65 8.36
C LYS A 12 -11.82 -25.02 8.16
N ALA A 13 -10.90 -25.22 9.10
CA ALA A 13 -9.52 -24.75 8.98
C ALA A 13 -8.67 -25.65 8.07
N GLU A 14 -8.99 -26.94 7.99
CA GLU A 14 -8.20 -27.92 7.22
C GLU A 14 -8.54 -27.96 5.72
N GLN A 15 -9.77 -27.59 5.31
CA GLN A 15 -10.18 -27.60 3.89
C GLN A 15 -9.76 -26.36 3.08
N GLY A 16 -9.20 -25.35 3.74
CA GLY A 16 -8.71 -24.12 3.11
C GLY A 16 -7.19 -24.08 2.95
N GLY A 17 -6.57 -25.24 2.68
CA GLY A 17 -5.12 -25.41 2.58
C GLY A 17 -4.49 -24.50 1.52
N PHE A 18 -4.23 -23.25 1.88
CA PHE A 18 -3.08 -22.55 1.36
C PHE A 18 -1.87 -23.38 1.79
N VAL A 19 -1.29 -24.10 0.84
CA VAL A 19 0.09 -24.57 0.96
C VAL A 19 0.92 -23.29 1.01
N VAL A 20 1.04 -22.70 2.20
CA VAL A 20 2.11 -21.79 2.52
C VAL A 20 3.33 -22.65 2.37
N GLN A 21 3.96 -22.56 1.21
CA GLN A 21 5.24 -23.17 0.97
C GLN A 21 6.16 -22.54 2.00
N GLU A 22 6.44 -23.27 3.08
CA GLU A 22 7.44 -22.90 4.07
C GLU A 22 8.75 -22.76 3.29
N SER A 23 9.07 -21.53 2.87
CA SER A 23 10.38 -21.20 2.35
C SER A 23 11.36 -21.61 3.44
N LYS A 24 12.27 -22.55 3.16
CA LYS A 24 13.34 -22.96 4.07
C LYS A 24 13.88 -21.71 4.75
N GLU A 25 13.60 -21.53 6.05
CA GLU A 25 14.08 -20.39 6.81
C GLU A 25 15.61 -20.38 6.73
N THR A 26 16.14 -19.54 5.83
CA THR A 26 17.58 -19.35 5.74
C THR A 26 17.93 -18.48 6.94
N LYS A 27 18.56 -19.09 7.96
CA LYS A 27 18.91 -18.42 9.22
C LYS A 27 19.94 -17.32 8.99
N ILE A 28 19.48 -16.12 8.63
CA ILE A 28 20.29 -14.91 8.62
C ILE A 28 20.57 -14.51 10.07
N SER A 29 21.82 -14.18 10.40
CA SER A 29 22.17 -13.74 11.76
C SER A 29 21.39 -12.50 12.16
N LYS A 30 20.79 -12.50 13.36
CA LYS A 30 20.05 -11.35 13.91
C LYS A 30 20.87 -10.06 13.84
N LYS A 31 22.19 -10.11 14.05
CA LYS A 31 23.08 -8.95 13.95
C LYS A 31 23.07 -8.33 12.54
N ILE A 32 23.10 -9.17 11.50
CA ILE A 32 23.08 -8.72 10.10
C ILE A 32 21.73 -8.07 9.79
N LEU A 33 20.64 -8.65 10.29
CA LEU A 33 19.30 -8.09 10.14
C LEU A 33 19.18 -6.71 10.80
N PHE A 34 19.68 -6.55 12.02
CA PHE A 34 19.72 -5.24 12.71
C PHE A 34 20.54 -4.20 11.95
N ILE A 35 21.71 -4.57 11.42
CA ILE A 35 22.55 -3.66 10.63
C ILE A 35 21.83 -3.28 9.32
N PHE A 36 21.21 -4.24 8.64
CA PHE A 36 20.46 -4.00 7.41
C PHE A 36 19.33 -3.00 7.62
N PHE A 37 18.44 -3.24 8.59
CA PHE A 37 17.35 -2.30 8.89
C PHE A 37 17.86 -0.96 9.43
N GLY A 38 18.92 -0.97 10.24
CA GLY A 38 19.56 0.27 10.71
C GLY A 38 20.07 1.14 9.56
N LEU A 39 20.70 0.54 8.54
CA LEU A 39 21.13 1.25 7.34
C LEU A 39 19.94 1.78 6.52
N MET A 40 18.86 1.00 6.37
CA MET A 40 17.65 1.47 5.69
C MET A 40 17.02 2.68 6.39
N ILE A 41 16.93 2.64 7.72
CA ILE A 41 16.43 3.77 8.51
C ILE A 41 17.39 4.96 8.38
N ALA A 42 18.70 4.74 8.41
CA ALA A 42 19.69 5.80 8.27
C ALA A 42 19.54 6.55 6.93
N ILE A 43 19.26 5.85 5.83
CA ILE A 43 18.97 6.49 4.53
C ILE A 43 17.76 7.43 4.63
N LEU A 44 16.68 7.00 5.29
CA LEU A 44 15.48 7.82 5.47
C LEU A 44 15.74 9.04 6.37
N VAL A 45 16.48 8.84 7.47
CA VAL A 45 16.86 9.93 8.39
C VAL A 45 17.72 10.96 7.68
N VAL A 46 18.74 10.55 6.92
CA VAL A 46 19.61 11.47 6.18
C VAL A 46 18.83 12.30 5.16
N ASN A 47 17.84 11.70 4.48
CA ASN A 47 16.98 12.45 3.56
C ASN A 47 16.23 13.59 4.27
N GLY A 48 15.75 13.34 5.50
CA GLY A 48 15.03 14.32 6.33
C GLY A 48 15.91 15.41 6.98
N LEU A 49 17.23 15.23 7.05
CA LEU A 49 18.13 16.23 7.66
C LEU A 49 18.29 17.47 6.78
N GLN A 50 18.33 18.66 7.40
CA GLN A 50 18.59 19.94 6.72
C GLN A 50 20.09 20.22 6.57
N ILE A 51 20.79 19.34 5.84
CA ILE A 51 22.23 19.42 5.54
C ILE A 51 22.42 19.83 4.06
N SER A 52 23.63 20.26 3.68
CA SER A 52 23.99 20.53 2.29
C SER A 52 23.63 19.38 1.34
N GLN A 53 23.08 19.72 0.18
CA GLN A 53 22.52 18.77 -0.79
C GLN A 53 23.56 17.70 -1.22
N LEU A 54 24.80 18.14 -1.45
CA LEU A 54 25.90 17.27 -1.86
C LEU A 54 26.22 16.25 -0.76
N LEU A 55 26.38 16.69 0.49
CA LEU A 55 26.72 15.80 1.60
C LEU A 55 25.57 14.82 1.90
N LYS A 56 24.32 15.27 1.79
CA LYS A 56 23.14 14.43 1.91
C LYS A 56 23.18 13.27 0.91
N TYR A 57 23.34 13.57 -0.38
CA TYR A 57 23.39 12.54 -1.41
C TYR A 57 24.61 11.62 -1.28
N LEU A 58 25.77 12.15 -0.89
CA LEU A 58 26.97 11.34 -0.62
C LEU A 58 26.74 10.34 0.53
N LEU A 59 26.14 10.78 1.64
CA LEU A 59 25.83 9.91 2.77
C LEU A 59 24.79 8.84 2.40
N MET A 60 23.73 9.22 1.69
CA MET A 60 22.72 8.26 1.21
C MET A 60 23.34 7.23 0.26
N PHE A 61 24.21 7.66 -0.65
CA PHE A 61 24.88 6.75 -1.58
C PHE A 61 25.83 5.80 -0.86
N SER A 62 26.59 6.29 0.12
CA SER A 62 27.45 5.47 0.98
C SER A 62 26.66 4.39 1.73
N PHE A 63 25.55 4.75 2.37
CA PHE A 63 24.68 3.79 3.05
C PHE A 63 24.01 2.82 2.08
N ALA A 64 23.58 3.27 0.90
CA ALA A 64 23.02 2.40 -0.13
C ALA A 64 24.06 1.35 -0.60
N ILE A 65 25.30 1.77 -0.85
CA ILE A 65 26.39 0.84 -1.17
C ILE A 65 26.62 -0.14 -0.02
N ALA A 66 26.65 0.34 1.23
CA ALA A 66 26.84 -0.53 2.39
C ALA A 66 25.73 -1.60 2.49
N VAL A 67 24.48 -1.24 2.19
CA VAL A 67 23.35 -2.19 2.11
C VAL A 67 23.58 -3.21 1.01
N VAL A 68 23.92 -2.77 -0.21
CA VAL A 68 24.16 -3.66 -1.35
C VAL A 68 25.30 -4.63 -1.06
N LEU A 69 26.41 -4.15 -0.49
CA LEU A 69 27.54 -5.00 -0.08
C LEU A 69 27.11 -6.00 0.98
N LEU A 70 26.39 -5.56 2.02
CA LEU A 70 25.90 -6.45 3.07
C LEU A 70 25.01 -7.54 2.49
N VAL A 71 24.11 -7.21 1.56
CA VAL A 71 23.25 -8.19 0.88
C VAL A 71 24.09 -9.15 0.05
N VAL A 72 24.95 -8.67 -0.85
CA VAL A 72 25.72 -9.52 -1.76
C VAL A 72 26.70 -10.45 -1.03
N PHE A 73 27.35 -9.96 0.02
CA PHE A 73 28.39 -10.72 0.74
C PHE A 73 27.84 -11.58 1.89
N LYS A 74 26.74 -11.18 2.52
CA LYS A 74 26.24 -11.85 3.73
C LYS A 74 24.90 -12.55 3.57
N PHE A 75 24.14 -12.29 2.50
CA PHE A 75 22.99 -13.13 2.17
C PHE A 75 23.45 -14.32 1.33
N HIS A 76 22.88 -15.49 1.60
CA HIS A 76 23.25 -16.72 0.89
C HIS A 76 22.93 -16.54 -0.61
N LYS A 77 23.86 -16.94 -1.49
CA LYS A 77 23.70 -16.84 -2.96
C LYS A 77 22.41 -17.50 -3.45
N GLU A 78 21.92 -18.51 -2.74
CA GLU A 78 20.66 -19.20 -3.03
C GLU A 78 19.45 -18.31 -2.72
N SER A 79 19.37 -17.70 -1.53
CA SER A 79 18.33 -16.74 -1.17
C SER A 79 18.29 -15.51 -2.07
N ALA A 80 19.45 -15.00 -2.50
CA ALA A 80 19.52 -13.86 -3.41
C ALA A 80 18.99 -14.19 -4.82
N LYS A 81 19.26 -15.41 -5.32
CA LYS A 81 18.72 -15.89 -6.60
C LYS A 81 17.21 -16.11 -6.52
N GLU A 82 16.73 -16.72 -5.44
CA GLU A 82 15.30 -16.96 -5.21
C GLU A 82 14.54 -15.63 -5.13
N TRP A 83 15.06 -14.66 -4.36
CA TRP A 83 14.47 -13.32 -4.28
C TRP A 83 14.44 -12.59 -5.62
N LEU A 84 15.54 -12.65 -6.41
CA LEU A 84 15.58 -12.06 -7.75
C LEU A 84 14.58 -12.72 -8.71
N HIS A 85 14.45 -14.05 -8.64
CA HIS A 85 13.49 -14.80 -9.45
C HIS A 85 12.05 -14.40 -9.12
N GLU A 86 11.69 -14.34 -7.84
CA GLU A 86 10.36 -13.90 -7.41
C GLU A 86 10.09 -12.44 -7.78
N THR A 87 11.06 -11.54 -7.56
CA THR A 87 10.94 -10.14 -7.96
C THR A 87 10.71 -9.99 -9.46
N TRP A 88 11.42 -10.78 -10.26
CA TRP A 88 11.27 -10.78 -11.72
C TRP A 88 9.90 -11.32 -12.16
N ASN A 89 9.41 -12.38 -11.52
CA ASN A 89 8.08 -12.93 -11.78
C ASN A 89 6.98 -11.93 -11.43
N PHE A 90 7.07 -11.30 -10.25
CA PHE A 90 6.14 -10.23 -9.86
C PHE A 90 6.21 -9.05 -10.81
N SER A 91 7.41 -8.65 -11.24
CA SER A 91 7.59 -7.53 -12.17
C SER A 91 6.93 -7.82 -13.52
N LYS A 92 7.13 -9.03 -14.08
CA LYS A 92 6.47 -9.44 -15.33
C LYS A 92 4.94 -9.47 -15.22
N MET A 93 4.41 -9.79 -14.04
CA MET A 93 2.97 -9.80 -13.79
C MET A 93 2.42 -8.38 -13.61
N LEU A 94 3.07 -7.55 -12.79
CA LEU A 94 2.55 -6.24 -12.39
C LEU A 94 2.84 -5.14 -13.41
N LEU A 95 4.02 -5.12 -14.05
CA LEU A 95 4.40 -4.03 -14.96
C LEU A 95 3.44 -3.86 -16.14
N PRO A 96 2.99 -4.91 -16.84
CA PRO A 96 2.02 -4.75 -17.93
C PRO A 96 0.67 -4.21 -17.43
N LEU A 97 0.17 -4.72 -16.30
CA LEU A 97 -1.08 -4.26 -15.70
C LEU A 97 -0.99 -2.79 -15.27
N LEU A 98 0.11 -2.41 -14.62
CA LEU A 98 0.37 -1.05 -14.18
C LEU A 98 0.53 -0.10 -15.37
N PHE A 99 1.26 -0.51 -16.41
CA PHE A 99 1.43 0.29 -17.62
C PHE A 99 0.08 0.57 -18.29
N ILE A 100 -0.75 -0.47 -18.49
CA ILE A 100 -2.09 -0.32 -19.07
C ILE A 100 -2.96 0.58 -18.18
N GLY A 101 -2.97 0.33 -16.86
CA GLY A 101 -3.78 1.09 -15.91
C GLY A 101 -3.39 2.58 -15.88
N VAL A 102 -2.10 2.89 -15.81
CA VAL A 102 -1.58 4.27 -15.82
C VAL A 102 -1.84 4.94 -17.17
N PHE A 103 -1.68 4.22 -18.28
CA PHE A 103 -1.97 4.75 -19.61
C PHE A 103 -3.45 5.11 -19.77
N ILE A 104 -4.36 4.22 -19.37
CA ILE A 104 -5.80 4.47 -19.39
C ILE A 104 -6.16 5.64 -18.45
N ALA A 105 -5.63 5.64 -17.23
CA ALA A 105 -5.87 6.73 -16.28
C ALA A 105 -5.38 8.08 -16.84
N GLY A 106 -4.22 8.12 -17.47
CA GLY A 106 -3.67 9.31 -18.12
C GLY A 106 -4.53 9.81 -19.29
N PHE A 107 -5.20 8.91 -20.01
CA PHE A 107 -6.12 9.29 -21.09
C PHE A 107 -7.49 9.77 -20.57
N ILE A 108 -8.02 9.11 -19.53
CA ILE A 108 -9.33 9.45 -18.94
C ILE A 108 -9.26 10.73 -18.11
N MET A 109 -8.18 10.96 -17.37
CA MET A 109 -8.09 12.04 -16.40
C MET A 109 -8.30 13.44 -17.00
N PRO A 110 -7.72 13.81 -18.16
CA PRO A 110 -8.04 15.06 -18.84
C PRO A 110 -9.52 15.17 -19.25
N LEU A 111 -10.14 14.05 -19.65
CA LEU A 111 -11.53 13.97 -20.11
C LEU A 111 -12.55 14.07 -18.97
N LEU A 112 -12.13 13.93 -17.71
CA LEU A 112 -13.03 14.10 -16.56
C LEU A 112 -13.50 15.56 -16.47
N PRO A 113 -14.80 15.83 -16.58
CA PRO A 113 -15.35 17.19 -16.44
C PRO A 113 -15.05 17.73 -15.06
N GLN A 114 -14.59 18.99 -15.00
CA GLN A 114 -14.27 19.64 -13.73
C GLN A 114 -15.52 19.75 -12.85
N GLU A 115 -16.67 20.03 -13.45
CA GLU A 115 -17.96 20.16 -12.78
C GLU A 115 -18.36 18.86 -12.07
N LEU A 116 -17.97 17.70 -12.59
CA LEU A 116 -18.23 16.41 -11.95
C LEU A 116 -17.40 16.24 -10.68
N ILE A 117 -16.12 16.61 -10.73
CA ILE A 117 -15.21 16.51 -9.58
C ILE A 117 -15.64 17.49 -8.49
N GLU A 118 -15.91 18.74 -8.85
CA GLU A 118 -16.40 19.75 -7.92
C GLU A 118 -17.71 19.34 -7.25
N ARG A 119 -18.66 18.79 -8.03
CA ARG A 119 -19.94 18.34 -7.52
C ARG A 119 -19.82 17.15 -6.56
N LEU A 120 -18.95 16.18 -6.85
CA LEU A 120 -18.85 14.95 -6.06
C LEU A 120 -17.94 15.11 -4.85
N VAL A 121 -16.79 15.78 -5.01
CA VAL A 121 -15.71 15.82 -4.00
C VAL A 121 -15.10 17.21 -3.83
N GLY A 122 -15.72 18.27 -4.38
CA GLY A 122 -15.20 19.64 -4.28
C GLY A 122 -15.54 20.39 -3.00
N GLN A 123 -16.33 19.79 -2.12
CA GLN A 123 -16.64 20.36 -0.81
C GLN A 123 -16.27 19.39 0.30
N ASN A 124 -15.80 19.93 1.43
CA ASN A 124 -15.60 19.13 2.64
C ASN A 124 -16.94 18.87 3.34
N ASN A 125 -17.70 17.89 2.83
CA ASN A 125 -18.93 17.41 3.45
C ASN A 125 -18.93 15.88 3.56
N LEU A 126 -19.89 15.32 4.29
CA LEU A 126 -19.94 13.88 4.56
C LEU A 126 -19.98 13.05 3.27
N ILE A 127 -20.76 13.51 2.28
CA ILE A 127 -20.95 12.79 1.02
C ILE A 127 -19.64 12.79 0.21
N GLY A 128 -18.95 13.93 0.10
CA GLY A 128 -17.69 14.04 -0.63
C GLY A 128 -16.58 13.19 -0.02
N ASN A 129 -16.44 13.20 1.30
CA ASN A 129 -15.47 12.36 2.00
C ASN A 129 -15.82 10.87 1.92
N LEU A 130 -17.10 10.52 1.93
CA LEU A 130 -17.56 9.14 1.77
C LEU A 130 -17.30 8.61 0.36
N ILE A 131 -17.64 9.40 -0.67
CA ILE A 131 -17.36 9.07 -2.08
C ILE A 131 -15.86 8.86 -2.27
N ALA A 132 -15.04 9.79 -1.76
CA ALA A 132 -13.59 9.69 -1.86
C ALA A 132 -13.03 8.44 -1.13
N SER A 133 -13.55 8.12 0.06
CA SER A 133 -13.15 6.92 0.81
C SER A 133 -13.55 5.62 0.12
N ILE A 134 -14.75 5.56 -0.45
CA ILE A 134 -15.21 4.41 -1.23
C ILE A 134 -14.34 4.27 -2.47
N PHE A 135 -14.14 5.34 -3.21
CA PHE A 135 -13.34 5.31 -4.42
C PHE A 135 -11.90 4.88 -4.13
N GLY A 136 -11.26 5.44 -3.10
CA GLY A 136 -9.93 5.02 -2.64
C GLY A 136 -9.91 3.56 -2.20
N ALA A 137 -10.91 3.09 -1.44
CA ALA A 137 -10.98 1.69 -1.00
C ALA A 137 -11.06 0.67 -2.15
N PHE A 138 -11.68 1.05 -3.27
CA PHE A 138 -11.78 0.20 -4.47
C PHE A 138 -10.62 0.42 -5.45
N MET A 139 -9.98 1.60 -5.43
CA MET A 139 -8.81 1.88 -6.22
C MET A 139 -7.63 1.03 -5.74
N TYR A 140 -7.01 0.30 -6.68
CA TYR A 140 -5.73 -0.34 -6.43
C TYR A 140 -4.66 0.38 -7.23
N PHE A 141 -4.00 1.33 -6.58
CA PHE A 141 -2.84 2.01 -7.14
C PHE A 141 -1.62 1.83 -6.27
N SER A 142 -0.46 1.97 -6.89
CA SER A 142 0.77 2.07 -6.12
C SER A 142 0.76 3.40 -5.37
N THR A 143 1.26 3.41 -4.13
CA THR A 143 1.38 4.64 -3.33
C THR A 143 2.15 5.74 -4.06
N LEU A 144 3.08 5.38 -4.95
CA LEU A 144 3.82 6.32 -5.80
C LEU A 144 2.92 7.02 -6.84
N THR A 145 1.95 6.29 -7.41
CA THR A 145 1.03 6.80 -8.45
C THR A 145 -0.17 7.53 -7.87
N GLU A 146 -0.50 7.33 -6.59
CA GLU A 146 -1.62 8.02 -5.94
C GLU A 146 -1.38 9.54 -5.83
N ILE A 147 -0.14 9.98 -5.58
CA ILE A 147 0.16 11.40 -5.38
C ILE A 147 -0.11 12.24 -6.65
N PRO A 148 0.40 11.89 -7.85
CA PRO A 148 0.09 12.64 -9.07
C PRO A 148 -1.41 12.63 -9.41
N ILE A 149 -2.09 11.51 -9.18
CA ILE A 149 -3.54 11.38 -9.42
C ILE A 149 -4.31 12.34 -8.50
N LEU A 150 -3.96 12.37 -7.22
CA LEU A 150 -4.58 13.27 -6.26
C LEU A 150 -4.33 14.73 -6.63
N GLN A 151 -3.10 15.09 -7.01
CA GLN A 151 -2.78 16.44 -7.47
C GLN A 151 -3.63 16.86 -8.67
N ALA A 152 -3.87 15.96 -9.63
CA ALA A 152 -4.73 16.23 -10.77
C ALA A 152 -6.22 16.40 -10.38
N LEU A 153 -6.72 15.63 -9.40
CA LEU A 153 -8.07 15.79 -8.87
C LEU A 153 -8.23 17.11 -8.09
N ILE A 154 -7.23 17.49 -7.29
CA ILE A 154 -7.19 18.78 -6.58
C ILE A 154 -7.16 19.94 -7.58
N ALA A 155 -6.35 19.82 -8.64
CA ALA A 155 -6.32 20.81 -9.72
C ALA A 155 -7.67 20.95 -10.45
N LYS A 156 -8.54 19.93 -10.39
CA LYS A 156 -9.93 19.94 -10.89
C LYS A 156 -10.97 20.26 -9.80
N GLY A 157 -10.55 20.83 -8.67
CA GLY A 157 -11.45 21.36 -7.64
C GLY A 157 -11.82 20.39 -6.51
N MET A 158 -11.13 19.25 -6.35
CA MET A 158 -11.31 18.37 -5.18
C MET A 158 -10.88 19.07 -3.89
N ALA A 159 -11.70 19.00 -2.84
CA ALA A 159 -11.39 19.56 -1.53
C ALA A 159 -10.35 18.74 -0.75
N SER A 160 -9.63 19.40 0.16
CA SER A 160 -8.57 18.80 0.99
C SER A 160 -9.04 17.65 1.88
N GLY A 161 -10.26 17.74 2.44
CA GLY A 161 -10.86 16.67 3.24
C GLY A 161 -11.07 15.39 2.45
N PRO A 162 -11.88 15.41 1.36
CA PRO A 162 -12.02 14.27 0.45
C PRO A 162 -10.68 13.75 -0.07
N ALA A 163 -9.70 14.62 -0.35
CA ALA A 163 -8.37 14.22 -0.78
C ALA A 163 -7.66 13.36 0.27
N LEU A 164 -7.70 13.74 1.55
CA LEU A 164 -7.16 12.93 2.65
C LEU A 164 -7.94 11.61 2.80
N ALA A 165 -9.27 11.65 2.70
CA ALA A 165 -10.11 10.46 2.80
C ALA A 165 -9.74 9.39 1.74
N LEU A 166 -9.47 9.84 0.51
CA LEU A 166 -8.95 9.00 -0.57
C LEU A 166 -7.57 8.42 -0.22
N LEU A 167 -6.62 9.25 0.23
CA LEU A 167 -5.26 8.81 0.59
C LEU A 167 -5.20 7.83 1.76
N LEU A 168 -6.14 7.89 2.70
CA LEU A 168 -6.18 6.96 3.83
C LEU A 168 -6.80 5.62 3.45
N SER A 169 -7.80 5.63 2.56
CA SER A 169 -8.51 4.42 2.14
C SER A 169 -7.75 3.61 1.09
N GLY A 170 -7.03 4.27 0.17
CA GLY A 170 -6.23 3.66 -0.91
C GLY A 170 -5.23 2.58 -0.46
N PRO A 171 -4.25 2.87 0.40
CA PRO A 171 -3.29 1.87 0.87
C PRO A 171 -3.91 0.84 1.84
N SER A 172 -5.05 1.18 2.44
CA SER A 172 -5.72 0.32 3.41
C SER A 172 -6.53 -0.79 2.75
N LEU A 173 -7.07 -0.55 1.55
CA LEU A 173 -8.04 -1.42 0.91
C LEU A 173 -7.81 -1.52 -0.59
N SER A 174 -8.21 -2.66 -1.16
CA SER A 174 -8.27 -2.86 -2.59
C SER A 174 -9.21 -4.02 -2.90
N LEU A 175 -9.73 -4.09 -4.13
CA LEU A 175 -10.52 -5.26 -4.55
C LEU A 175 -9.78 -6.58 -4.32
N ALA A 176 -8.47 -6.63 -4.63
CA ALA A 176 -7.65 -7.81 -4.44
C ALA A 176 -7.53 -8.18 -2.95
N SER A 177 -7.17 -7.23 -2.08
CA SER A 177 -7.02 -7.50 -0.65
C SER A 177 -8.35 -7.86 0.01
N MET A 178 -9.46 -7.25 -0.39
CA MET A 178 -10.80 -7.62 0.08
C MET A 178 -11.16 -9.06 -0.28
N LEU A 179 -10.84 -9.52 -1.49
CA LEU A 179 -11.09 -10.90 -1.91
C LEU A 179 -10.25 -11.90 -1.12
N VAL A 180 -8.98 -11.58 -0.83
CA VAL A 180 -8.12 -12.42 0.01
C VAL A 180 -8.66 -12.46 1.45
N ILE A 181 -8.94 -11.31 2.06
CA ILE A 181 -9.48 -11.23 3.42
C ILE A 181 -10.82 -11.97 3.52
N ARG A 182 -11.68 -11.88 2.50
CA ARG A 182 -12.94 -12.64 2.43
C ARG A 182 -12.71 -14.14 2.47
N LYS A 183 -11.71 -14.65 1.76
CA LYS A 183 -11.38 -16.09 1.78
C LYS A 183 -10.88 -16.53 3.16
N VAL A 184 -10.13 -15.69 3.87
CA VAL A 184 -9.52 -16.03 5.17
C VAL A 184 -10.50 -15.83 6.34
N LEU A 185 -11.18 -14.68 6.42
CA LEU A 185 -12.01 -14.28 7.55
C LEU A 185 -13.52 -14.52 7.33
N GLY A 186 -13.92 -14.78 6.09
CA GLY A 186 -15.32 -14.89 5.68
C GLY A 186 -15.97 -13.53 5.41
N THR A 187 -17.13 -13.57 4.75
CA THR A 187 -17.82 -12.38 4.24
C THR A 187 -18.18 -11.38 5.34
N LYS A 188 -18.71 -11.83 6.49
CA LYS A 188 -19.17 -10.94 7.57
C LYS A 188 -18.03 -10.08 8.14
N LYS A 189 -16.89 -10.70 8.48
CA LYS A 189 -15.74 -9.99 9.05
C LYS A 189 -15.10 -9.04 8.04
N THR A 190 -15.04 -9.45 6.78
CA THR A 190 -14.52 -8.61 5.70
C THR A 190 -15.39 -7.38 5.49
N ALA A 191 -16.71 -7.53 5.49
CA ALA A 191 -17.63 -6.40 5.37
C ALA A 191 -17.43 -5.40 6.52
N VAL A 192 -17.30 -5.87 7.76
CA VAL A 192 -17.03 -4.99 8.91
C VAL A 192 -15.69 -4.27 8.74
N TYR A 193 -14.63 -4.97 8.35
CA TYR A 193 -13.31 -4.37 8.13
C TYR A 193 -13.36 -3.28 7.05
N VAL A 194 -13.96 -3.57 5.90
CA VAL A 194 -14.11 -2.60 4.79
C VAL A 194 -14.90 -1.38 5.24
N SER A 195 -16.04 -1.59 5.92
CA SER A 195 -16.86 -0.49 6.43
C SER A 195 -16.09 0.37 7.45
N LEU A 196 -15.33 -0.24 8.35
CA LEU A 196 -14.55 0.51 9.33
C LEU A 196 -13.51 1.40 8.66
N VAL A 197 -12.75 0.89 7.70
CA VAL A 197 -11.76 1.70 6.98
C VAL A 197 -12.46 2.87 6.27
N ILE A 198 -13.55 2.62 5.54
CA ILE A 198 -14.29 3.68 4.84
C ILE A 198 -14.79 4.75 5.84
N ILE A 199 -15.34 4.34 6.97
CA ILE A 199 -15.84 5.26 8.00
C ILE A 199 -14.69 6.07 8.62
N TYR A 200 -13.60 5.44 9.02
CA TYR A 200 -12.46 6.14 9.62
C TYR A 200 -11.79 7.10 8.64
N SER A 201 -11.61 6.70 7.37
CA SER A 201 -11.10 7.58 6.32
C SER A 201 -12.03 8.77 6.07
N THR A 202 -13.35 8.54 6.06
CA THR A 202 -14.35 9.61 5.90
C THR A 202 -14.30 10.61 7.05
N ILE A 203 -14.25 10.12 8.29
CA ILE A 203 -14.17 10.97 9.49
C ILE A 203 -12.86 11.75 9.53
N ALA A 204 -11.74 11.09 9.23
CA ALA A 204 -10.43 11.75 9.19
C ALA A 204 -10.39 12.86 8.12
N GLY A 205 -10.91 12.59 6.93
CA GLY A 205 -11.03 13.60 5.87
C GLY A 205 -11.93 14.77 6.27
N LEU A 206 -13.09 14.48 6.89
CA LEU A 206 -13.99 15.52 7.40
C LEU A 206 -13.30 16.44 8.40
N ILE A 207 -12.63 15.87 9.40
CA ILE A 207 -11.90 16.62 10.43
C ILE A 207 -10.79 17.45 9.78
N PHE A 208 -10.02 16.84 8.89
CA PHE A 208 -8.90 17.53 8.24
C PHE A 208 -9.34 18.70 7.39
N GLY A 209 -10.41 18.55 6.61
CA GLY A 209 -10.93 19.65 5.78
C GLY A 209 -11.65 20.75 6.56
N MET A 210 -11.77 20.65 7.89
CA MET A 210 -12.27 21.73 8.75
C MET A 210 -11.15 22.65 9.25
N ILE A 211 -9.89 22.21 9.16
CA ILE A 211 -8.69 22.95 9.55
C ILE A 211 -8.22 23.79 8.35
#